data_AF-A0A8J3T1Q7-F1
#
_entry.id   AF-A0A8J3T1Q7-F1
#
_cell.length_a   1.000
_cell.length_b   1.000
_cell.length_c   1.000
_cell.angle_alpha   90.00
_cell.angle_beta   90.00
_cell.angle_gamma   90.00
#
_symmetry.space_group_name_H-M   'P 1'
#
loop_
_entity.id
_entity.type
_entity.pdbx_description
1 polymer ?
#
loop_
_entity_poly.entity_id
_entity_poly.type
_entity_poly.pdbx_seq_one_letter_code
_entity_poly.pdbx_strand_id
1 'polypeptide(L)'
;MWSVRGAPHAHRPAHLDFVRDALAPRESDDGGADYVRAVEEVAAALGAVVTAPLPKPEASSRVTGRVPASLVEWCPRCEADHVPDALFRAAGRQARIVLGPGEQRTTVLHPPPEHRQEKIDHPRTALLDAYFRVNGPTGRTVFRDWMGGDVAAATGLWRERAGDLVGVRVGDRRCDLPEALLDAVREAPEPEGVALLPPNDPYLRQVDRTLLVPDGDRRRQVWRALSGPGALLVDGEVAGIWRYRRTDREVTITLFGALSSVRRAEAEQSARLVAEATGDDPPDVTWD
;
A
#
# COMPACT_ATOMS: atom_id res chain seq x y z
N MET A 1 -9.77 -4.61 -1.14
CA MET A 1 -10.08 -3.96 -2.44
C MET A 1 -8.77 -3.61 -3.13
N TRP A 2 -8.73 -3.49 -4.45
CA TRP A 2 -7.61 -2.83 -5.13
C TRP A 2 -7.59 -1.33 -4.83
N SER A 3 -6.43 -0.79 -4.51
CA SER A 3 -6.26 0.61 -4.10
C SER A 3 -5.05 1.23 -4.81
N VAL A 4 -4.26 2.02 -4.11
CA VAL A 4 -3.02 2.65 -4.57
C VAL A 4 -2.16 1.66 -5.37
N ARG A 5 -1.70 2.09 -6.56
CA ARG A 5 -0.93 1.28 -7.53
C ARG A 5 -1.61 -0.03 -7.99
N GLY A 6 -2.93 -0.12 -7.87
CA GLY A 6 -3.69 -1.32 -8.24
C GLY A 6 -3.35 -2.54 -7.37
N ALA A 7 -2.71 -2.34 -6.21
CA ALA A 7 -2.39 -3.42 -5.29
C ALA A 7 -3.57 -3.68 -4.33
N PRO A 8 -3.76 -4.94 -3.89
CA PRO A 8 -4.75 -5.28 -2.87
C PRO A 8 -4.35 -4.66 -1.53
N HIS A 9 -5.26 -3.88 -0.94
CA HIS A 9 -5.09 -3.31 0.40
C HIS A 9 -6.30 -3.64 1.28
N ALA A 10 -6.04 -3.74 2.58
CA ALA A 10 -7.08 -3.79 3.60
C ALA A 10 -7.62 -2.38 3.84
N HIS A 11 -8.94 -2.25 3.79
CA HIS A 11 -9.65 -1.01 4.10
C HIS A 11 -10.80 -1.31 5.03
N ARG A 12 -11.10 -0.37 5.93
CA ARG A 12 -12.34 -0.43 6.71
C ARG A 12 -13.53 -0.28 5.74
N PRO A 13 -14.64 -1.02 5.93
CA PRO A 13 -15.82 -0.89 5.06
C PRO A 13 -16.35 0.55 4.96
N ALA A 14 -16.24 1.34 6.03
CA ALA A 14 -16.65 2.74 6.03
C ALA A 14 -15.80 3.64 5.09
N HIS A 15 -14.61 3.21 4.67
CA HIS A 15 -13.71 4.02 3.84
C HIS A 15 -13.72 3.61 2.36
N LEU A 16 -14.61 2.72 1.94
CA LEU A 16 -14.60 2.23 0.55
C LEU A 16 -14.94 3.35 -0.44
N ASP A 17 -15.88 4.23 -0.10
CA ASP A 17 -16.22 5.42 -0.90
C ASP A 17 -15.06 6.41 -0.96
N PHE A 18 -14.38 6.66 0.15
CA PHE A 18 -13.15 7.46 0.17
C PHE A 18 -12.10 6.95 -0.80
N VAL A 19 -11.80 5.66 -0.74
CA VAL A 19 -10.77 5.05 -1.59
C VAL A 19 -11.19 5.08 -3.05
N ARG A 20 -12.48 4.84 -3.35
CA ARG A 20 -13.04 4.97 -4.71
C ARG A 20 -12.81 6.37 -5.24
N ASP A 21 -13.24 7.39 -4.50
CA ASP A 21 -13.29 8.78 -4.96
C ASP A 21 -11.91 9.44 -5.00
N ALA A 22 -11.05 9.14 -4.02
CA ALA A 22 -9.69 9.66 -3.97
C ALA A 22 -8.79 9.06 -5.07
N LEU A 23 -9.14 7.88 -5.59
CA LEU A 23 -8.39 7.20 -6.64
C LEU A 23 -9.21 7.05 -7.94
N ALA A 24 -10.29 7.81 -8.10
CA ALA A 24 -11.04 7.87 -9.35
C ALA A 24 -10.17 8.54 -10.42
N PRO A 25 -10.06 7.98 -11.64
CA PRO A 25 -9.36 8.65 -12.73
C PRO A 25 -10.06 9.96 -13.08
N ARG A 26 -9.28 10.96 -13.52
CA ARG A 26 -9.79 12.23 -14.05
C ARG A 26 -9.35 12.39 -15.50
N GLU A 27 -10.09 13.18 -16.26
CA GLU A 27 -9.72 13.53 -17.64
C GLU A 27 -8.39 14.28 -17.73
N SER A 28 -7.96 14.92 -16.64
CA SER A 28 -6.67 15.59 -16.51
C SER A 28 -5.50 14.64 -16.25
N ASP A 29 -5.77 13.38 -15.91
CA ASP A 29 -4.73 12.39 -15.63
C ASP A 29 -4.26 11.71 -16.94
N ASP A 30 -3.18 10.94 -16.85
CA ASP A 30 -2.70 10.11 -17.96
C ASP A 30 -3.82 9.17 -18.49
N GLY A 31 -3.99 9.13 -19.81
CA GLY A 31 -5.06 8.38 -20.49
C GLY A 31 -6.34 9.16 -20.72
N GLY A 32 -6.53 10.30 -20.05
CA GLY A 32 -7.58 11.27 -20.32
C GLY A 32 -9.02 10.71 -20.26
N ALA A 33 -9.92 11.38 -20.98
CA ALA A 33 -11.35 11.03 -21.00
C ALA A 33 -11.64 9.61 -21.52
N ASP A 34 -10.81 9.08 -22.43
CA ASP A 34 -10.95 7.70 -22.91
C ASP A 34 -10.70 6.69 -21.79
N TYR A 35 -9.66 6.90 -20.98
CA TYR A 35 -9.38 6.02 -19.85
C TYR A 35 -10.47 6.09 -18.77
N VAL A 36 -11.00 7.29 -18.49
CA VAL A 36 -12.13 7.47 -17.57
C VAL A 36 -13.34 6.63 -18.04
N ARG A 37 -13.74 6.78 -19.32
CA ARG A 37 -14.85 6.00 -19.90
C ARG A 37 -14.59 4.49 -19.84
N ALA A 38 -13.37 4.05 -20.16
CA ALA A 38 -13.01 2.64 -20.09
C ALA A 38 -13.14 2.08 -18.66
N VAL A 39 -12.72 2.83 -17.65
CA VAL A 39 -12.84 2.44 -16.24
C VAL A 39 -14.31 2.38 -15.82
N GLU A 40 -15.13 3.35 -16.22
CA GLU A 40 -16.57 3.40 -15.92
C GLU A 40 -17.32 2.21 -16.55
N GLU A 41 -17.06 1.92 -17.82
CA GLU A 41 -17.68 0.81 -18.56
C GLU A 41 -17.37 -0.55 -17.90
N VAL A 42 -16.08 -0.80 -17.62
CA VAL A 42 -15.66 -2.06 -16.96
C VAL A 42 -16.17 -2.12 -15.52
N ALA A 43 -16.26 -1.00 -14.81
CA ALA A 43 -16.78 -0.95 -13.44
C ALA A 43 -18.28 -1.27 -13.41
N ALA A 44 -19.06 -0.75 -14.36
CA ALA A 44 -20.46 -1.09 -14.52
C ALA A 44 -20.64 -2.58 -14.81
N ALA A 45 -19.84 -3.15 -15.71
CA ALA A 45 -19.83 -4.59 -15.99
C ALA A 45 -19.48 -5.41 -14.75
N LEU A 46 -18.46 -5.02 -13.98
CA LEU A 46 -18.07 -5.68 -12.73
C LEU A 46 -19.20 -5.65 -11.69
N GLY A 47 -19.85 -4.51 -11.51
CA GLY A 47 -21.00 -4.38 -10.59
C GLY A 47 -22.17 -5.29 -10.98
N ALA A 48 -22.43 -5.48 -12.27
CA ALA A 48 -23.47 -6.39 -12.76
C ALA A 48 -23.07 -7.87 -12.68
N VAL A 49 -21.76 -8.19 -12.75
CA VAL A 49 -21.23 -9.57 -12.73
C VAL A 49 -21.10 -10.09 -11.29
N VAL A 50 -20.55 -9.27 -10.39
CA VAL A 50 -20.11 -9.69 -9.05
C VAL A 50 -21.19 -9.33 -8.03
N THR A 51 -22.36 -9.97 -8.14
CA THR A 51 -23.49 -9.80 -7.20
C THR A 51 -23.43 -10.77 -6.01
N ALA A 52 -22.53 -11.75 -6.07
CA ALA A 52 -22.21 -12.72 -5.04
C ALA A 52 -20.70 -13.08 -5.14
N PRO A 53 -20.11 -13.78 -4.14
CA PRO A 53 -18.72 -14.22 -4.22
C PRO A 53 -18.44 -14.98 -5.53
N LEU A 54 -17.43 -14.54 -6.28
CA LEU A 54 -17.11 -15.07 -7.62
C LEU A 54 -15.59 -15.18 -7.81
N PRO A 55 -15.04 -16.33 -8.22
CA PRO A 55 -13.61 -16.45 -8.54
C PRO A 55 -13.18 -15.42 -9.59
N LYS A 56 -12.02 -14.77 -9.40
CA LYS A 56 -11.50 -13.74 -10.31
C LYS A 56 -11.43 -14.21 -11.77
N PRO A 57 -10.94 -15.43 -12.11
CA PRO A 57 -10.91 -15.89 -13.50
C PRO A 57 -12.29 -15.93 -14.12
N GLU A 58 -13.29 -16.42 -13.39
CA GLU A 58 -14.68 -16.49 -13.85
C GLU A 58 -15.30 -15.08 -14.00
N ALA A 59 -15.06 -14.20 -13.04
CA ALA A 59 -15.46 -12.80 -13.14
C ALA A 59 -14.85 -12.12 -14.36
N SER A 60 -13.56 -12.36 -14.62
CA SER A 60 -12.84 -11.83 -15.78
C SER A 60 -13.50 -12.27 -17.07
N SER A 61 -13.76 -13.57 -17.26
CA SER A 61 -14.41 -14.08 -18.48
C SER A 61 -15.82 -13.49 -18.67
N ARG A 62 -16.61 -13.38 -17.59
CA ARG A 62 -17.96 -12.79 -17.64
C ARG A 62 -17.94 -11.29 -17.95
N VAL A 63 -16.95 -10.55 -17.45
CA VAL A 63 -16.76 -9.12 -17.76
C VAL A 63 -16.32 -8.94 -19.21
N THR A 64 -15.36 -9.74 -19.69
CA THR A 64 -14.91 -9.72 -21.10
C THR A 64 -16.07 -9.85 -22.08
N GLY A 65 -17.03 -10.75 -21.80
CA GLY A 65 -18.22 -10.92 -22.64
C GLY A 65 -19.26 -9.80 -22.57
N ARG A 66 -19.05 -8.78 -21.73
CA ARG A 66 -19.99 -7.68 -21.46
C ARG A 66 -19.47 -6.29 -21.82
N VAL A 67 -18.21 -6.17 -22.20
CA VAL A 67 -17.58 -4.89 -22.55
C VAL A 67 -17.27 -4.84 -24.06
N PRO A 68 -17.12 -3.64 -24.64
CA PRO A 68 -16.72 -3.50 -26.04
C PRO A 68 -15.40 -4.21 -26.35
N ALA A 69 -15.28 -4.79 -27.55
CA ALA A 69 -14.06 -5.48 -28.00
C ALA A 69 -12.82 -4.56 -28.00
N SER A 70 -13.01 -3.23 -28.08
CA SER A 70 -11.92 -2.24 -27.97
C SER A 70 -11.27 -2.17 -26.58
N LEU A 71 -11.88 -2.76 -25.54
CA LEU A 71 -11.35 -2.82 -24.18
C LEU A 71 -10.74 -4.19 -23.83
N VAL A 72 -10.65 -5.09 -24.81
CA VAL A 72 -10.21 -6.47 -24.64
C VAL A 72 -8.92 -6.70 -25.42
N GLU A 73 -7.94 -7.35 -24.77
CA GLU A 73 -6.64 -7.66 -25.37
C GLU A 73 -6.29 -9.14 -25.18
N TRP A 74 -5.58 -9.71 -26.15
CA TRP A 74 -5.01 -11.05 -26.05
C TRP A 74 -3.89 -11.08 -25.01
N CYS A 75 -3.99 -11.97 -24.03
CA CYS A 75 -2.96 -12.16 -23.01
C CYS A 75 -2.23 -13.49 -23.19
N PRO A 76 -0.91 -13.48 -23.50
CA PRO A 76 -0.14 -14.70 -23.72
C PRO A 76 0.03 -15.53 -22.45
N ARG A 77 -0.01 -14.90 -21.26
CA ARG A 77 0.12 -15.62 -19.99
C ARG A 77 -1.14 -16.40 -19.62
N CYS A 78 -2.30 -15.86 -19.98
CA CYS A 78 -3.60 -16.45 -19.68
C CYS A 78 -4.12 -17.31 -20.83
N GLU A 79 -3.52 -17.19 -22.02
CA GLU A 79 -3.99 -17.80 -23.28
C GLU A 79 -5.47 -17.49 -23.55
N ALA A 80 -5.85 -16.24 -23.29
CA ALA A 80 -7.23 -15.76 -23.43
C ALA A 80 -7.28 -14.26 -23.74
N ASP A 81 -8.35 -13.86 -24.41
CA ASP A 81 -8.75 -12.45 -24.54
C ASP A 81 -9.42 -11.98 -23.24
N HIS A 82 -8.91 -10.91 -22.65
CA HIS A 82 -9.52 -10.31 -21.46
C HIS A 82 -9.25 -8.82 -21.35
N VAL A 83 -10.04 -8.14 -20.50
CA VAL A 83 -9.76 -6.76 -20.10
C VAL A 83 -8.36 -6.69 -19.47
N PRO A 84 -7.48 -5.76 -19.88
CA PRO A 84 -6.14 -5.62 -19.30
C PRO A 84 -6.17 -5.51 -17.78
N ASP A 85 -5.28 -6.23 -17.08
CA ASP A 85 -5.34 -6.38 -15.61
C ASP A 85 -5.25 -5.03 -14.87
N ALA A 86 -4.51 -4.05 -15.41
CA ALA A 86 -4.47 -2.69 -14.85
C ALA A 86 -5.84 -1.99 -14.92
N LEU A 87 -6.51 -2.06 -16.07
CA LEU A 87 -7.86 -1.52 -16.26
C LEU A 87 -8.88 -2.25 -15.39
N PHE A 88 -8.84 -3.59 -15.37
CA PHE A 88 -9.72 -4.40 -14.54
C PHE A 88 -9.62 -4.06 -13.04
N ARG A 89 -8.39 -3.83 -12.53
CA ARG A 89 -8.17 -3.42 -11.13
C ARG A 89 -8.63 -2.00 -10.84
N ALA A 90 -8.42 -1.08 -11.77
CA ALA A 90 -8.92 0.29 -11.66
C ALA A 90 -10.46 0.32 -11.62
N ALA A 91 -11.10 -0.41 -12.53
CA ALA A 91 -12.54 -0.60 -12.57
C ALA A 91 -13.08 -1.33 -11.32
N GLY A 92 -12.38 -2.37 -10.84
CA GLY A 92 -12.73 -3.07 -9.62
C GLY A 92 -12.71 -2.19 -8.38
N ARG A 93 -11.78 -1.21 -8.31
CA ARG A 93 -11.81 -0.16 -7.30
C ARG A 93 -13.05 0.73 -7.44
N GLN A 94 -13.37 1.17 -8.66
CA GLN A 94 -14.54 2.03 -8.91
C GLN A 94 -15.88 1.33 -8.60
N ALA A 95 -15.97 0.03 -8.88
CA ALA A 95 -17.08 -0.84 -8.51
C ALA A 95 -17.05 -1.28 -7.03
N ARG A 96 -16.05 -0.84 -6.25
CA ARG A 96 -15.80 -1.21 -4.84
C ARG A 96 -15.74 -2.73 -4.58
N ILE A 97 -15.20 -3.49 -5.53
CA ILE A 97 -15.04 -4.94 -5.40
C ILE A 97 -14.08 -5.27 -4.25
N VAL A 98 -14.56 -6.11 -3.32
CA VAL A 98 -13.76 -6.61 -2.21
C VAL A 98 -13.09 -7.93 -2.60
N LEU A 99 -11.88 -8.14 -2.09
CA LEU A 99 -11.06 -9.30 -2.42
C LEU A 99 -11.04 -10.23 -1.22
N GLY A 100 -11.35 -11.50 -1.46
CA GLY A 100 -11.29 -12.57 -0.47
C GLY A 100 -10.42 -13.73 -0.95
N PRO A 101 -9.94 -14.58 -0.02
CA PRO A 101 -9.29 -15.83 -0.38
C PRO A 101 -10.33 -16.84 -0.88
N GLY A 102 -9.99 -17.57 -1.94
CA GLY A 102 -10.71 -18.76 -2.41
C GLY A 102 -9.90 -20.03 -2.23
N GLU A 103 -10.45 -21.13 -2.72
CA GLU A 103 -9.76 -22.42 -2.77
C GLU A 103 -8.41 -22.31 -3.50
N GLN A 104 -7.42 -23.08 -3.06
CA GLN A 104 -6.07 -23.12 -3.65
C GLN A 104 -5.42 -21.73 -3.84
N ARG A 105 -5.72 -20.77 -2.93
CA ARG A 105 -5.21 -19.38 -2.97
C ARG A 105 -5.68 -18.58 -4.18
N THR A 106 -6.77 -18.99 -4.83
CA THR A 106 -7.43 -18.16 -5.84
C THR A 106 -7.98 -16.89 -5.19
N THR A 107 -8.06 -15.80 -5.96
CA THR A 107 -8.73 -14.58 -5.50
C THR A 107 -10.21 -14.66 -5.81
N VAL A 108 -11.06 -14.46 -4.80
CA VAL A 108 -12.51 -14.33 -4.94
C VAL A 108 -12.89 -12.86 -4.88
N LEU A 109 -13.76 -12.45 -5.79
CA LEU A 109 -14.32 -11.11 -5.85
C LEU A 109 -15.66 -11.11 -5.14
N HIS A 110 -15.88 -10.15 -4.25
CA HIS A 110 -17.11 -9.98 -3.50
C HIS A 110 -17.75 -8.63 -3.86
N PRO A 111 -19.09 -8.54 -3.89
CA PRO A 111 -19.76 -7.25 -3.92
C PRO A 111 -19.33 -6.40 -2.72
N PRO A 112 -19.43 -5.06 -2.82
CA PRO A 112 -19.16 -4.21 -1.67
C PRO A 112 -20.08 -4.61 -0.50
N PRO A 113 -19.56 -4.74 0.73
CA PRO A 113 -20.40 -4.97 1.89
C PRO A 113 -21.32 -3.76 2.12
N GLU A 114 -22.40 -3.97 2.86
CA GLU A 114 -23.18 -2.85 3.37
C GLU A 114 -22.30 -1.93 4.21
N HIS A 115 -22.32 -0.64 3.90
CA HIS A 115 -21.60 0.39 4.63
C HIS A 115 -22.35 1.71 4.51
N ARG A 116 -22.12 2.61 5.47
CA ARG A 116 -22.61 3.97 5.38
C ARG A 116 -21.91 4.65 4.20
N GLN A 117 -22.71 5.15 3.26
CA GLN A 117 -22.18 5.98 2.19
C GLN A 117 -21.71 7.32 2.76
N GLU A 118 -20.53 7.74 2.34
CA GLU A 118 -19.93 8.99 2.78
C GLU A 118 -19.72 9.89 1.57
N LYS A 119 -20.19 11.13 1.65
CA LYS A 119 -19.81 12.16 0.68
C LYS A 119 -18.54 12.82 1.19
N ILE A 120 -17.49 12.78 0.39
CA ILE A 120 -16.18 13.31 0.77
C ILE A 120 -15.87 14.47 -0.15
N ASP A 121 -15.79 15.66 0.45
CA ASP A 121 -15.37 16.85 -0.26
C ASP A 121 -13.85 16.76 -0.52
N HIS A 122 -13.44 17.10 -1.74
CA HIS A 122 -12.04 17.09 -2.18
C HIS A 122 -11.25 15.81 -1.81
N PRO A 123 -11.70 14.61 -2.24
CA PRO A 123 -11.20 13.33 -1.74
C PRO A 123 -9.70 13.08 -2.03
N ARG A 124 -9.16 13.60 -3.16
CA ARG A 124 -7.71 13.52 -3.44
C ARG A 124 -6.88 14.37 -2.47
N THR A 125 -7.39 15.53 -2.09
CA THR A 125 -6.74 16.42 -1.13
C THR A 125 -6.76 15.80 0.26
N ALA A 126 -7.90 15.21 0.67
CA ALA A 126 -8.00 14.44 1.90
C ALA A 126 -7.08 13.21 1.92
N LEU A 127 -6.82 12.57 0.76
CA LEU A 127 -5.81 11.51 0.64
C LEU A 127 -4.39 12.04 0.83
N LEU A 128 -4.08 13.21 0.27
CA LEU A 128 -2.80 13.87 0.50
C LEU A 128 -2.63 14.25 1.98
N ASP A 129 -3.68 14.72 2.66
CA ASP A 129 -3.67 14.95 4.12
C ASP A 129 -3.42 13.69 4.93
N ALA A 130 -4.10 12.60 4.58
CA ALA A 130 -3.87 11.31 5.21
C ALA A 130 -2.44 10.84 4.97
N TYR A 131 -1.89 11.08 3.78
CA TYR A 131 -0.52 10.73 3.45
C TYR A 131 0.49 11.54 4.27
N PHE A 132 0.33 12.87 4.37
CA PHE A 132 1.20 13.72 5.19
C PHE A 132 1.18 13.34 6.67
N ARG A 133 0.00 13.02 7.23
CA ARG A 133 -0.11 12.60 8.63
C ARG A 133 0.68 11.34 8.97
N VAL A 134 0.91 10.46 8.00
CA VAL A 134 1.57 9.16 8.22
C VAL A 134 3.00 9.12 7.67
N ASN A 135 3.28 9.85 6.59
CA ASN A 135 4.54 9.78 5.85
C ASN A 135 5.24 11.14 5.70
N GLY A 136 4.66 12.20 6.26
CA GLY A 136 5.24 13.53 6.26
C GLY A 136 6.36 13.67 7.31
N PRO A 137 7.27 14.65 7.16
CA PRO A 137 7.40 15.54 6.01
C PRO A 137 7.85 14.83 4.72
N THR A 138 7.34 15.24 3.57
CA THR A 138 7.60 14.55 2.29
C THR A 138 7.62 15.51 1.11
N GLY A 139 8.02 15.02 -0.06
CA GLY A 139 8.04 15.79 -1.30
C GLY A 139 7.05 15.26 -2.33
N ARG A 140 6.65 16.14 -3.26
CA ARG A 140 5.72 15.80 -4.35
C ARG A 140 6.09 14.54 -5.12
N THR A 141 7.37 14.36 -5.42
CA THR A 141 7.89 13.21 -6.17
C THR A 141 7.64 11.90 -5.42
N VAL A 142 7.87 11.89 -4.11
CA VAL A 142 7.68 10.69 -3.26
C VAL A 142 6.19 10.32 -3.19
N PHE A 143 5.31 11.31 -3.04
CA PHE A 143 3.86 11.08 -3.07
C PHE A 143 3.36 10.56 -4.42
N ARG A 144 3.81 11.15 -5.53
CA ARG A 144 3.49 10.68 -6.89
C ARG A 144 3.86 9.21 -7.05
N ASP A 145 5.08 8.85 -6.67
CA ASP A 145 5.59 7.49 -6.80
C ASP A 145 4.85 6.52 -5.87
N TRP A 146 4.38 7.00 -4.71
CA TRP A 146 3.53 6.22 -3.80
C TRP A 146 2.18 5.93 -4.43
N MET A 147 1.53 6.94 -5.02
CA MET A 147 0.28 6.81 -5.77
C MET A 147 0.41 5.89 -6.99
N GLY A 148 1.60 5.86 -7.60
CA GLY A 148 1.81 5.38 -8.97
C GLY A 148 1.03 6.23 -9.98
N GLY A 149 0.87 7.51 -9.68
CA GLY A 149 0.13 8.46 -10.50
C GLY A 149 1.04 9.32 -11.38
N ASP A 150 0.43 10.15 -12.21
CA ASP A 150 1.14 11.02 -13.12
C ASP A 150 1.68 12.30 -12.44
N VAL A 151 2.60 12.97 -13.14
CA VAL A 151 3.26 14.19 -12.64
C VAL A 151 2.30 15.37 -12.55
N ALA A 152 1.33 15.48 -13.46
CA ALA A 152 0.40 16.59 -13.54
C ALA A 152 -0.60 16.57 -12.37
N ALA A 153 -1.17 15.40 -12.06
CA ALA A 153 -2.05 15.15 -10.94
C ALA A 153 -1.36 15.46 -9.60
N ALA A 154 -0.14 14.95 -9.39
CA ALA A 154 0.62 15.26 -8.17
C ALA A 154 0.96 16.76 -8.06
N THR A 155 1.27 17.41 -9.19
CA THR A 155 1.53 18.86 -9.23
C THR A 155 0.29 19.69 -8.96
N GLY A 156 -0.88 19.28 -9.47
CA GLY A 156 -2.17 19.91 -9.20
C GLY A 156 -2.48 19.90 -7.71
N LEU A 157 -2.35 18.74 -7.06
CA LEU A 157 -2.61 18.60 -5.62
C LEU A 157 -1.67 19.45 -4.76
N TRP A 158 -0.38 19.50 -5.10
CA TRP A 158 0.56 20.39 -4.40
C TRP A 158 0.19 21.86 -4.57
N ARG A 159 -0.30 22.27 -5.75
CA ARG A 159 -0.72 23.65 -6.00
C ARG A 159 -1.99 24.01 -5.24
N GLU A 160 -2.97 23.11 -5.18
CA GLU A 160 -4.19 23.27 -4.38
C GLU A 160 -3.86 23.49 -2.89
N ARG A 161 -2.73 22.94 -2.43
CA ARG A 161 -2.22 23.02 -1.05
C ARG A 161 -1.08 24.02 -0.85
N ALA A 162 -0.77 24.84 -1.84
CA ALA A 162 0.37 25.75 -1.73
C ALA A 162 0.20 26.79 -0.61
N GLY A 163 -1.04 27.10 -0.22
CA GLY A 163 -1.33 28.07 0.83
C GLY A 163 -1.12 27.56 2.26
N ASP A 164 -1.08 26.24 2.48
CA ASP A 164 -0.96 25.63 3.81
C ASP A 164 0.27 24.72 3.96
N LEU A 165 1.07 24.54 2.90
CA LEU A 165 2.33 23.82 2.95
C LEU A 165 3.49 24.75 3.30
N VAL A 166 4.25 24.37 4.33
CA VAL A 166 5.50 25.02 4.71
C VAL A 166 6.70 24.16 4.29
N GLY A 167 7.74 24.82 3.80
CA GLY A 167 9.01 24.16 3.48
C GLY A 167 9.76 23.79 4.76
N VAL A 168 10.19 22.54 4.86
CA VAL A 168 10.97 22.02 6.00
C VAL A 168 12.21 21.26 5.51
N ARG A 169 13.15 21.01 6.42
CA ARG A 169 14.39 20.26 6.12
C ARG A 169 14.47 19.00 6.97
N VAL A 170 14.60 17.84 6.33
CA VAL A 170 14.82 16.54 6.99
C VAL A 170 16.20 16.02 6.58
N GLY A 171 17.15 16.05 7.50
CA GLY A 171 18.57 15.90 7.15
C GLY A 171 18.99 16.99 6.16
N ASP A 172 19.49 16.61 4.98
CA ASP A 172 19.83 17.56 3.91
C ASP A 172 18.73 17.76 2.85
N ARG A 173 17.57 17.15 3.05
CA ARG A 173 16.50 17.14 2.05
C ARG A 173 15.47 18.20 2.34
N ARG A 174 15.04 18.89 1.28
CA ARG A 174 13.91 19.82 1.32
C ARG A 174 12.62 19.02 1.10
N CYS A 175 11.71 19.17 2.05
CA CYS A 175 10.38 18.58 2.02
C CYS A 175 9.34 19.65 2.28
N ASP A 176 8.08 19.28 2.09
CA ASP A 176 6.93 20.09 2.47
C ASP A 176 6.19 19.37 3.63
N LEU A 177 5.49 20.16 4.42
CA LEU A 177 4.61 19.69 5.49
C LEU A 177 3.43 20.65 5.63
N PRO A 178 2.20 20.19 5.85
CA PRO A 178 1.11 21.06 6.27
C PRO A 178 1.48 21.82 7.53
N GLU A 179 1.28 23.14 7.55
CA GLU A 179 1.63 24.01 8.68
C GLU A 179 1.00 23.53 9.99
N ALA A 180 -0.23 23.02 9.93
CA ALA A 180 -0.95 22.46 11.07
C ALA A 180 -0.28 21.22 11.72
N LEU A 181 0.67 20.57 11.04
CA LEU A 181 1.44 19.44 11.58
C LEU A 181 2.82 19.87 12.10
N LEU A 182 3.22 21.13 11.94
CA LEU A 182 4.58 21.58 12.25
C LEU A 182 4.92 21.44 13.74
N ASP A 183 4.04 21.89 14.62
CA ASP A 183 4.26 21.83 16.06
C ASP A 183 4.27 20.38 16.54
N ALA A 184 3.33 19.55 16.06
CA ALA A 184 3.28 18.13 16.39
C ALA A 184 4.56 17.37 15.98
N VAL A 185 5.17 17.70 14.84
CA VAL A 185 6.43 17.10 14.40
C VAL A 185 7.62 17.62 15.22
N ARG A 186 7.63 18.89 15.62
CA ARG A 186 8.72 19.49 16.42
C ARG A 186 8.71 19.03 17.87
N GLU A 187 7.54 18.79 18.42
CA GLU A 187 7.34 18.34 19.80
C GLU A 187 7.35 16.82 19.93
N ALA A 188 7.39 16.08 18.81
CA ALA A 188 7.47 14.63 18.82
C ALA A 188 8.73 14.18 19.58
N PRO A 189 8.60 13.24 20.54
CA PRO A 189 9.77 12.68 21.20
C PRO A 189 10.59 11.87 20.19
N GLU A 190 11.88 11.71 20.49
CA GLU A 190 12.71 10.76 19.76
C GLU A 190 12.09 9.36 19.85
N PRO A 191 12.06 8.60 18.75
CA PRO A 191 11.52 7.25 18.76
C PRO A 191 12.36 6.34 19.65
N GLU A 192 11.70 5.59 20.54
CA GLU A 192 12.34 4.64 21.43
C GLU A 192 11.68 3.25 21.33
N GLY A 193 12.51 2.21 21.42
CA GLY A 193 12.06 0.82 21.53
C GLY A 193 12.46 -0.06 20.35
N VAL A 194 12.03 -1.33 20.41
CA VAL A 194 12.38 -2.35 19.41
C VAL A 194 11.12 -3.03 18.89
N ALA A 195 11.05 -3.22 17.57
CA ALA A 195 9.95 -3.93 16.91
C ALA A 195 10.43 -4.78 15.73
N LEU A 196 9.91 -6.00 15.62
CA LEU A 196 10.00 -6.81 14.41
C LEU A 196 8.82 -6.47 13.49
N LEU A 197 9.10 -5.68 12.45
CA LEU A 197 8.11 -5.31 11.45
C LEU A 197 7.93 -6.45 10.43
N PRO A 198 6.70 -6.93 10.19
CA PRO A 198 6.46 -7.96 9.19
C PRO A 198 6.76 -7.47 7.77
N PRO A 199 7.00 -8.40 6.82
CA PRO A 199 7.06 -8.04 5.41
C PRO A 199 5.80 -7.28 4.98
N ASN A 200 5.98 -6.17 4.27
CA ASN A 200 4.91 -5.26 3.83
C ASN A 200 4.25 -4.42 4.93
N ASP A 201 4.83 -4.33 6.13
CA ASP A 201 4.42 -3.33 7.12
C ASP A 201 4.39 -1.91 6.48
N PRO A 202 3.38 -1.07 6.77
CA PRO A 202 3.26 0.28 6.22
C PRO A 202 4.54 1.12 6.31
N TYR A 203 5.31 0.98 7.40
CA TYR A 203 6.60 1.64 7.55
C TYR A 203 7.60 1.25 6.44
N LEU A 204 7.66 -0.04 6.10
CA LEU A 204 8.50 -0.57 5.01
C LEU A 204 7.92 -0.36 3.61
N ARG A 205 6.65 0.08 3.52
CA ARG A 205 5.98 0.40 2.24
C ARG A 205 6.18 1.85 1.81
N GLN A 206 6.87 2.65 2.61
CA GLN A 206 7.32 3.98 2.19
C GLN A 206 8.19 3.88 0.93
N VAL A 207 8.03 4.88 0.06
CA VAL A 207 8.72 4.90 -1.24
C VAL A 207 10.16 5.36 -1.10
N ASP A 208 10.42 6.28 -0.17
CA ASP A 208 11.76 6.80 0.09
C ASP A 208 12.59 5.82 0.95
N ARG A 209 12.98 4.72 0.32
CA ARG A 209 13.79 3.68 0.95
C ARG A 209 15.20 4.16 1.32
N THR A 210 15.68 5.22 0.66
CA THR A 210 16.98 5.82 0.96
C THR A 210 16.99 6.58 2.27
N LEU A 211 15.84 7.12 2.70
CA LEU A 211 15.68 7.66 4.05
C LEU A 211 15.84 6.56 5.09
N LEU A 212 15.07 5.49 4.94
CA LEU A 212 14.97 4.44 5.96
C LEU A 212 16.22 3.56 6.03
N VAL A 213 16.88 3.33 4.91
CA VAL A 213 18.13 2.56 4.85
C VAL A 213 19.07 3.23 3.84
N PRO A 214 19.95 4.15 4.29
CA PRO A 214 20.87 4.87 3.42
C PRO A 214 21.86 3.95 2.68
N ASP A 215 22.36 2.93 3.38
CA ASP A 215 23.29 1.94 2.82
C ASP A 215 22.62 1.09 1.73
N GLY A 216 23.23 1.07 0.54
CA GLY A 216 22.66 0.41 -0.63
C GLY A 216 22.60 -1.11 -0.50
N ASP A 217 23.51 -1.73 0.25
CA ASP A 217 23.63 -3.18 0.37
C ASP A 217 22.60 -3.70 1.38
N ARG A 218 22.48 -3.03 2.52
CA ARG A 218 21.41 -3.25 3.52
C ARG A 218 20.04 -3.03 2.89
N ARG A 219 19.87 -1.97 2.10
CA ARG A 219 18.61 -1.70 1.39
C ARG A 219 18.22 -2.85 0.45
N ARG A 220 19.17 -3.48 -0.26
CA ARG A 220 18.89 -4.65 -1.10
C ARG A 220 18.49 -5.89 -0.28
N GLN A 221 18.95 -6.00 0.96
CA GLN A 221 18.56 -7.09 1.86
C GLN A 221 17.12 -6.92 2.37
N VAL A 222 16.71 -5.69 2.71
CA VAL A 222 15.36 -5.38 3.20
C VAL A 222 14.30 -5.51 2.09
N TRP A 223 14.53 -4.89 0.92
CA TRP A 223 13.53 -4.86 -0.17
C TRP A 223 13.87 -5.83 -1.31
N ARG A 224 13.69 -7.13 -1.06
CA ARG A 224 13.78 -8.16 -2.10
C ARG A 224 12.49 -8.25 -2.93
N ALA A 225 12.62 -8.54 -4.22
CA ALA A 225 11.49 -8.62 -5.15
C ALA A 225 10.50 -9.75 -4.81
N LEU A 226 11.00 -10.88 -4.30
CA LEU A 226 10.22 -12.06 -3.92
C LEU A 226 10.56 -12.45 -2.48
N SER A 227 9.54 -12.70 -1.68
CA SER A 227 9.67 -13.14 -0.28
C SER A 227 10.66 -12.26 0.52
N GLY A 228 10.41 -10.95 0.51
CA GLY A 228 11.17 -10.00 1.31
C GLY A 228 11.12 -10.37 2.80
N PRO A 229 12.23 -10.21 3.55
CA PRO A 229 12.22 -10.42 4.99
C PRO A 229 11.36 -9.36 5.69
N GLY A 230 11.11 -9.56 6.99
CA GLY A 230 10.71 -8.45 7.85
C GLY A 230 11.93 -7.60 8.23
N ALA A 231 11.70 -6.46 8.88
CA ALA A 231 12.75 -5.57 9.37
C ALA A 231 12.78 -5.54 10.90
N LEU A 232 13.98 -5.46 11.47
CA LEU A 232 14.17 -5.11 12.87
C LEU A 232 14.27 -3.59 12.98
N LEU A 233 13.34 -2.98 13.69
CA LEU A 233 13.35 -1.56 14.03
C LEU A 233 13.94 -1.37 15.43
N VAL A 234 14.87 -0.44 15.59
CA VAL A 234 15.44 -0.03 16.89
C VAL A 234 15.44 1.49 16.90
N ASP A 235 14.72 2.10 17.84
CA ASP A 235 14.65 3.55 18.01
C ASP A 235 14.33 4.27 16.69
N GLY A 236 13.35 3.75 15.96
CA GLY A 236 12.92 4.29 14.67
C GLY A 236 13.79 3.95 13.46
N GLU A 237 14.93 3.28 13.64
CA GLU A 237 15.88 2.95 12.57
C GLU A 237 15.87 1.46 12.20
N VAL A 238 16.08 1.15 10.92
CA VAL A 238 16.17 -0.25 10.46
C VAL A 238 17.55 -0.82 10.81
N ALA A 239 17.59 -1.60 11.89
CA ALA A 239 18.82 -2.18 12.46
C ALA A 239 19.15 -3.58 11.93
N GLY A 240 18.26 -4.20 11.15
CA GLY A 240 18.46 -5.54 10.63
C GLY A 240 17.24 -6.07 9.87
N ILE A 241 17.30 -7.35 9.52
CA ILE A 241 16.21 -8.08 8.89
C ILE A 241 15.90 -9.33 9.70
N TRP A 242 14.69 -9.85 9.53
CA TRP A 242 14.32 -11.13 10.13
C TRP A 242 13.48 -12.00 9.20
N ARG A 243 13.50 -13.31 9.45
CA ARG A 243 12.67 -14.29 8.74
C ARG A 243 12.01 -15.23 9.73
N TYR A 244 10.78 -15.62 9.42
CA TYR A 244 10.05 -16.63 10.17
C TYR A 244 9.93 -17.92 9.37
N ARG A 245 10.38 -19.02 9.99
CA ARG A 245 10.18 -20.38 9.48
C ARG A 245 9.12 -21.06 10.35
N ARG A 246 7.85 -20.95 9.93
CA ARG A 246 6.69 -21.44 10.70
C ARG A 246 6.76 -22.94 11.03
N THR A 247 7.27 -23.77 10.10
CA THR A 247 7.41 -25.22 10.31
C THR A 247 8.27 -25.58 11.52
N ASP A 248 9.32 -24.79 11.75
CA ASP A 248 10.30 -25.02 12.81
C ASP A 248 10.11 -24.06 13.98
N ARG A 249 9.13 -23.16 13.89
CA ARG A 249 8.87 -22.06 14.83
C ARG A 249 10.13 -21.23 15.11
N GLU A 250 10.91 -20.98 14.08
CA GLU A 250 12.19 -20.27 14.21
C GLU A 250 12.11 -18.86 13.63
N VAL A 251 12.57 -17.88 14.40
CA VAL A 251 12.79 -16.51 13.96
C VAL A 251 14.29 -16.26 13.90
N THR A 252 14.82 -16.09 12.68
CA THR A 252 16.22 -15.72 12.48
C THR A 252 16.33 -14.21 12.28
N ILE A 253 17.15 -13.54 13.09
CA ILE A 253 17.41 -12.10 13.04
C ILE A 253 18.85 -11.87 12.59
N THR A 254 19.02 -11.18 11.46
CA THR A 254 20.33 -10.76 10.95
C THR A 254 20.55 -9.29 11.22
N LEU A 255 21.62 -8.95 11.94
CA LEU A 255 21.91 -7.57 12.34
C LEU A 255 22.73 -6.82 11.28
N PHE A 256 22.45 -5.53 11.12
CA PHE A 256 23.27 -4.63 10.31
C PHE A 256 24.41 -3.97 11.09
N GLY A 257 24.36 -4.03 12.42
CA GLY A 257 25.37 -3.47 13.32
C GLY A 257 25.29 -4.08 14.72
N ALA A 258 26.12 -3.60 15.64
CA ALA A 258 26.10 -4.05 17.03
C ALA A 258 24.76 -3.70 17.70
N LEU A 259 24.25 -4.62 18.53
CA LEU A 259 23.03 -4.43 19.31
C LEU A 259 23.29 -4.84 20.76
N SER A 260 22.86 -4.01 21.72
CA SER A 260 23.05 -4.30 23.15
C SER A 260 22.25 -5.52 23.60
N SER A 261 22.65 -6.15 24.70
CA SER A 261 21.92 -7.28 25.28
C SER A 261 20.47 -6.92 25.65
N VAL A 262 20.25 -5.69 26.13
CA VAL A 262 18.91 -5.17 26.45
C VAL A 262 18.06 -5.12 25.19
N ARG A 263 18.56 -4.49 24.11
CA ARG A 263 17.83 -4.39 22.83
C ARG A 263 17.61 -5.76 22.18
N ARG A 264 18.52 -6.72 22.37
CA ARG A 264 18.32 -8.12 21.93
C ARG A 264 17.16 -8.79 22.68
N ALA A 265 17.08 -8.62 23.99
CA ALA A 265 15.96 -9.14 24.77
C ALA A 265 14.61 -8.54 24.35
N GLU A 266 14.58 -7.24 24.03
CA GLU A 266 13.39 -6.57 23.48
C GLU A 266 13.00 -7.10 22.09
N ALA A 267 13.99 -7.37 21.22
CA ALA A 267 13.75 -8.00 19.92
C ALA A 267 13.15 -9.41 20.07
N GLU A 268 13.67 -10.22 20.99
CA GLU A 268 13.12 -11.55 21.29
C GLU A 268 11.68 -11.47 21.82
N GLN A 269 11.37 -10.45 22.63
CA GLN A 269 10.00 -10.19 23.07
C GLN A 269 9.11 -9.80 21.89
N SER A 270 9.61 -8.94 20.99
CA SER A 270 8.86 -8.56 19.80
C SER A 270 8.62 -9.75 18.86
N ALA A 271 9.59 -10.67 18.73
CA ALA A 271 9.41 -11.92 17.97
C ALA A 271 8.27 -12.79 18.54
N ARG A 272 8.17 -12.89 19.88
CA ARG A 272 7.07 -13.59 20.56
C ARG A 272 5.72 -12.96 20.25
N LEU A 273 5.62 -11.63 20.31
CA LEU A 273 4.38 -10.90 19.99
C LEU A 273 3.94 -11.11 18.53
N VAL A 274 4.90 -11.16 17.60
CA VAL A 274 4.59 -11.41 16.18
C VAL A 274 4.03 -12.83 15.97
N ALA A 275 4.62 -13.85 16.61
CA ALA A 275 4.11 -15.22 16.54
C ALA A 275 2.72 -15.35 17.18
N GLU A 276 2.50 -14.73 18.35
CA GLU A 276 1.20 -14.71 19.01
C GLU A 276 0.13 -14.07 18.13
N ALA A 277 0.45 -12.96 17.45
CA ALA A 277 -0.46 -12.28 16.53
C ALA A 277 -0.85 -13.14 15.31
N THR A 278 -0.07 -14.16 14.95
CA THR A 278 -0.38 -15.14 13.90
C THR A 278 -0.98 -16.44 14.41
N GLY A 279 -1.25 -16.53 15.72
CA GLY A 279 -1.77 -17.71 16.39
C GLY A 279 -0.76 -18.85 16.52
N ASP A 280 0.54 -18.52 16.46
CA ASP A 280 1.63 -19.48 16.61
C ASP A 280 2.18 -19.49 18.04
N ASP A 281 2.77 -20.61 18.43
CA ASP A 281 3.51 -20.73 19.69
C ASP A 281 4.75 -19.81 19.71
N PRO A 282 5.29 -19.48 20.90
CA PRO A 282 6.53 -18.72 21.02
C PRO A 282 7.67 -19.31 20.17
N PRO A 283 8.34 -18.49 19.35
CA PRO A 283 9.38 -18.97 18.46
C PRO A 283 10.74 -19.08 19.17
N ASP A 284 11.58 -19.98 18.67
CA ASP A 284 13.01 -19.98 18.96
C ASP A 284 13.68 -18.86 18.15
N VAL A 285 14.42 -17.98 18.83
CA VAL A 285 15.10 -16.85 18.18
C VAL A 285 16.56 -17.16 17.96
N THR A 286 17.01 -17.07 16.71
CA THR A 286 18.40 -17.23 16.30
C THR A 286 18.96 -15.93 15.75
N TRP A 287 20.26 -15.71 15.95
CA TRP A 287 20.96 -14.46 15.63
C TRP A 287 22.09 -14.73 14.63
N ASP A 288 22.07 -14.01 13.51
CA ASP A 288 23.05 -14.07 12.41
C ASP A 288 23.84 -12.76 12.24
#